data_AF-N2AK97-F1
#
_entry.id   AF-N2AK97-F1
#
_cell.length_a   1.000
_cell.length_b   1.000
_cell.length_c   1.000
_cell.angle_alpha   90.00
_cell.angle_beta   90.00
_cell.angle_gamma   90.00
#
_symmetry.space_group_name_H-M   'P 1'
#
loop_
_entity.id
_entity.type
_entity.pdbx_description
1 polymer ?
#
loop_
_entity_poly.entity_id
_entity_poly.type
_entity_poly.pdbx_seq_one_letter_code
_entity_poly.pdbx_strand_id
1 'polypeptide(L)'
;MDKIRNFDRQWKQVHENDFLLGKLSAGLQCGCGMIFLFIPVGIYKYAEYFMWVGCLLCTAGVNQYMQLYLCVREDGRPVPIGEKLKYMPVDMNLFKKVRMGYLNRICVRLGTVSFLLQQLVAYLNHSFGWKSILFAAVWVLNIWIINGITIFAAQRKMVFIELAGGLFVLLINYMMYCVIK
;
A
#
# COMPACT_ATOMS: atom_id res chain seq x y z
N MET A 1 17.31 -6.32 -15.47
CA MET A 1 16.61 -5.45 -14.48
C MET A 1 17.18 -4.04 -14.46
N ASP A 2 18.47 -3.86 -14.79
CA ASP A 2 19.17 -2.59 -14.60
C ASP A 2 18.72 -1.48 -15.55
N LYS A 3 18.26 -1.82 -16.77
CA LYS A 3 17.68 -0.84 -17.72
C LYS A 3 16.47 -0.09 -17.12
N ILE A 4 15.54 -0.81 -16.49
CA ILE A 4 14.34 -0.20 -15.85
C ILE A 4 14.75 0.62 -14.62
N ARG A 5 15.71 0.12 -13.83
CA ARG A 5 16.21 0.85 -12.65
C ARG A 5 16.97 2.13 -13.03
N ASN A 6 17.70 2.12 -14.14
CA ASN A 6 18.39 3.29 -14.66
C ASN A 6 17.38 4.32 -15.21
N PHE A 7 16.34 3.86 -15.90
CA PHE A 7 15.22 4.71 -16.29
C PHE A 7 14.55 5.33 -15.06
N ASP A 8 14.20 4.54 -14.04
CA ASP A 8 13.61 5.04 -12.79
C ASP A 8 14.52 6.07 -12.11
N ARG A 9 15.85 5.89 -12.18
CA ARG A 9 16.83 6.81 -11.57
C ARG A 9 16.90 8.14 -12.31
N GLN A 10 17.01 8.12 -13.63
CA GLN A 10 16.98 9.34 -14.46
C GLN A 10 15.63 10.06 -14.30
N TRP A 11 14.54 9.29 -14.26
CA TRP A 11 13.20 9.81 -14.07
C TRP A 11 13.03 10.54 -12.73
N LYS A 12 13.54 9.93 -11.65
CA LYS A 12 13.56 10.53 -10.32
C LYS A 12 14.39 11.82 -10.27
N GLN A 13 15.46 11.94 -11.06
CA GLN A 13 16.27 13.15 -11.12
C GLN A 13 15.54 14.30 -11.82
N VAL A 14 14.78 13.99 -12.88
CA VAL A 14 14.02 15.01 -13.63
C VAL A 14 12.81 15.53 -12.82
N HIS A 15 12.12 14.65 -12.09
CA HIS A 15 10.92 14.97 -11.31
C HIS A 15 11.18 14.90 -9.79
N GLU A 16 12.33 15.37 -9.34
CA GLU A 16 12.78 15.18 -7.95
C GLU A 16 11.77 15.73 -6.94
N ASN A 17 11.24 16.93 -7.18
CA ASN A 17 10.29 17.60 -6.29
C ASN A 17 8.96 16.84 -6.17
N ASP A 18 8.41 16.35 -7.28
CA ASP A 18 7.17 15.57 -7.29
C ASP A 18 7.34 14.23 -6.57
N PHE A 19 8.50 13.59 -6.76
CA PHE A 19 8.85 12.37 -6.03
C PHE A 19 9.02 12.61 -4.54
N LEU A 20 9.59 13.76 -4.15
CA LEU A 20 9.81 14.11 -2.75
C LEU A 20 8.48 14.42 -2.06
N LEU A 21 7.62 15.22 -2.69
CA LEU A 21 6.27 15.53 -2.20
C LEU A 21 5.39 14.28 -2.11
N GLY A 22 5.38 13.44 -3.14
CA GLY A 22 4.60 12.21 -3.13
C GLY A 22 5.09 11.19 -2.09
N LYS A 23 6.39 11.15 -1.80
CA LYS A 23 6.94 10.35 -0.71
C LYS A 23 6.55 10.89 0.65
N LEU A 24 6.60 12.21 0.82
CA LEU A 24 6.21 12.87 2.05
C LEU A 24 4.73 12.62 2.34
N SER A 25 3.85 12.79 1.34
CA SER A 25 2.41 12.55 1.49
C SER A 25 2.10 11.07 1.78
N ALA A 26 2.77 10.14 1.08
CA ALA A 26 2.64 8.71 1.35
C ALA A 26 3.11 8.35 2.77
N GLY A 27 4.22 8.95 3.21
CA GLY A 27 4.75 8.79 4.56
C GLY A 27 3.78 9.30 5.62
N LEU A 28 3.18 10.48 5.41
CA LEU A 28 2.16 11.06 6.29
C LEU A 28 0.91 10.17 6.38
N GLN A 29 0.38 9.71 5.24
CA GLN A 29 -0.81 8.84 5.22
C GLN A 29 -0.55 7.51 5.92
N CYS A 30 0.58 6.85 5.63
CA CYS A 30 0.99 5.66 6.35
C CYS A 30 1.20 5.95 7.84
N GLY A 31 1.85 7.06 8.20
CA GLY A 31 2.05 7.48 9.59
C GLY A 31 0.72 7.60 10.35
N CYS A 32 -0.25 8.31 9.78
CA CYS A 32 -1.60 8.42 10.33
C CYS A 32 -2.27 7.04 10.48
N GLY A 33 -2.15 6.17 9.48
CA GLY A 33 -2.68 4.81 9.56
C GLY A 33 -2.04 3.97 10.67
N MET A 34 -0.74 4.15 10.93
CA MET A 34 -0.01 3.46 11.99
C MET A 34 -0.39 3.94 13.39
N ILE A 35 -0.88 5.18 13.54
CA ILE A 35 -1.37 5.66 14.85
C ILE A 35 -2.56 4.82 15.33
N PHE A 36 -3.41 4.35 14.42
CA PHE A 36 -4.54 3.48 14.78
C PHE A 36 -4.11 2.10 15.31
N LEU A 37 -2.85 1.69 15.10
CA LEU A 37 -2.30 0.47 15.70
C LEU A 37 -2.03 0.63 17.21
N PHE A 38 -2.06 1.84 17.77
CA PHE A 38 -1.97 2.03 19.22
C PHE A 38 -3.27 1.67 19.96
N ILE A 39 -4.37 1.47 19.24
CA ILE A 39 -5.64 1.07 19.84
C ILE A 39 -5.58 -0.44 20.13
N PRO A 40 -5.73 -0.86 21.41
CA PRO A 40 -5.63 -2.27 21.77
C PRO A 40 -6.78 -3.09 21.21
N VAL A 41 -6.44 -4.22 20.59
CA VAL A 41 -7.39 -5.18 20.02
C VAL A 41 -8.17 -5.88 21.12
N GLY A 42 -9.50 -5.86 21.05
CA GLY A 42 -10.39 -6.63 21.94
C GLY A 42 -10.80 -5.94 23.24
N ILE A 43 -10.29 -4.72 23.52
CA ILE A 43 -10.71 -3.94 24.69
C ILE A 43 -11.94 -3.06 24.37
N TYR A 44 -11.95 -2.43 23.18
CA TYR A 44 -13.05 -1.58 22.75
C TYR A 44 -13.86 -2.24 21.63
N LYS A 45 -15.20 -2.14 21.73
CA LYS A 45 -16.15 -2.69 20.73
C LYS A 45 -15.91 -2.17 19.30
N TYR A 46 -15.30 -1.00 19.17
CA TYR A 46 -14.98 -0.36 17.88
C TYR A 46 -13.48 -0.35 17.53
N ALA A 47 -12.62 -0.96 18.36
CA ALA A 47 -11.17 -0.97 18.12
C ALA A 47 -10.84 -1.52 16.73
N GLU A 48 -11.45 -2.63 16.35
CA GLU A 48 -11.22 -3.29 15.06
C GLU A 48 -11.56 -2.36 13.89
N TYR A 49 -12.64 -1.60 13.96
CA TYR A 49 -13.04 -0.66 12.91
C TYR A 49 -11.99 0.44 12.71
N PHE A 50 -11.52 1.05 13.79
CA PHE A 50 -10.48 2.08 13.72
C PHE A 50 -9.17 1.55 13.15
N MET A 51 -8.82 0.33 13.50
CA MET A 51 -7.65 -0.32 12.92
C MET A 51 -7.85 -0.54 11.42
N TRP A 52 -9.01 -1.05 10.97
CA TRP A 52 -9.27 -1.17 9.53
C TRP A 52 -9.20 0.16 8.78
N VAL A 53 -9.70 1.25 9.37
CA VAL A 53 -9.52 2.60 8.81
C VAL A 53 -8.04 2.95 8.70
N GLY A 54 -7.23 2.63 9.71
CA GLY A 54 -5.78 2.77 9.63
C GLY A 54 -5.15 1.93 8.51
N CYS A 55 -5.66 0.72 8.27
CA CYS A 55 -5.19 -0.16 7.19
C CYS A 55 -5.49 0.45 5.82
N LEU A 56 -6.65 1.09 5.66
CA LEU A 56 -7.01 1.82 4.45
C LEU A 56 -6.11 3.02 4.22
N LEU A 57 -5.81 3.79 5.25
CA LEU A 57 -4.89 4.93 5.18
C LEU A 57 -3.47 4.49 4.77
N CYS A 58 -2.96 3.40 5.36
CA CYS A 58 -1.68 2.82 4.96
C CYS A 58 -1.73 2.29 3.52
N THR A 59 -2.83 1.67 3.10
CA THR A 59 -3.01 1.17 1.73
C THR A 59 -3.02 2.33 0.74
N ALA A 60 -3.72 3.42 1.05
CA ALA A 60 -3.76 4.64 0.24
C ALA A 60 -2.38 5.29 0.14
N GLY A 61 -1.63 5.37 1.24
CA GLY A 61 -0.27 5.90 1.25
C GLY A 61 0.69 5.07 0.39
N VAL A 62 0.65 3.73 0.51
CA VAL A 62 1.44 2.83 -0.35
C VAL A 62 1.01 2.96 -1.81
N ASN A 63 -0.28 3.07 -2.09
CA ASN A 63 -0.78 3.26 -3.44
C ASN A 63 -0.28 4.58 -4.01
N GLN A 64 -0.35 5.67 -3.26
CA GLN A 64 0.17 6.98 -3.68
C GLN A 64 1.66 6.93 -3.96
N TYR A 65 2.45 6.24 -3.11
CA TYR A 65 3.87 6.01 -3.38
C TYR A 65 4.07 5.22 -4.68
N MET A 66 3.28 4.17 -4.92
CA MET A 66 3.39 3.35 -6.12
C MET A 66 2.94 4.09 -7.38
N GLN A 67 1.96 5.00 -7.29
CA GLN A 67 1.49 5.83 -8.40
C GLN A 67 2.61 6.69 -9.00
N LEU A 68 3.58 7.16 -8.19
CA LEU A 68 4.77 7.88 -8.67
C LEU A 68 5.60 7.07 -9.68
N TYR A 69 5.53 5.73 -9.60
CA TYR A 69 6.26 4.82 -10.48
C TYR A 69 5.37 4.18 -11.55
N LEU A 70 4.06 4.49 -11.55
CA LEU A 70 3.07 3.93 -12.48
C LEU A 70 2.48 4.99 -13.43
N CYS A 71 2.43 6.27 -13.03
CA CYS A 71 1.79 7.35 -13.78
C CYS A 71 2.72 8.56 -13.93
N VAL A 72 2.59 9.28 -15.05
CA VAL A 72 3.22 10.56 -15.36
C VAL A 72 2.12 11.60 -15.54
N ARG A 73 2.36 12.85 -15.13
CA ARG A 73 1.49 13.95 -15.55
C ARG A 73 2.01 14.54 -16.85
N GLU A 74 1.25 14.42 -17.93
CA GLU A 74 1.49 15.13 -19.19
C GLU A 74 0.31 16.06 -19.43
N ASP A 75 0.59 17.35 -19.67
CA ASP A 75 -0.44 18.38 -19.93
C ASP A 75 -1.59 18.37 -18.89
N GLY A 76 -1.21 18.17 -17.62
CA GLY A 76 -2.15 18.12 -16.49
C GLY A 76 -2.91 16.79 -16.32
N ARG A 77 -2.80 15.85 -17.25
CA ARG A 77 -3.48 14.55 -17.22
C ARG A 77 -2.55 13.43 -16.73
N PRO A 78 -3.02 12.52 -15.86
CA PRO A 78 -2.25 11.33 -15.52
C PRO A 78 -2.25 10.36 -16.73
N VAL A 79 -1.08 9.98 -17.18
CA VAL A 79 -0.81 9.02 -18.27
C VAL A 79 0.01 7.85 -17.70
N PRO A 80 -0.36 6.59 -17.95
CA PRO A 80 0.36 5.46 -17.37
C PRO A 80 1.74 5.31 -18.02
N ILE A 81 2.79 5.11 -17.21
CA ILE A 81 4.18 4.91 -17.66
C ILE A 81 4.31 3.73 -18.63
N GLY A 82 3.41 2.75 -18.55
CA GLY A 82 3.32 1.64 -19.50
C GLY A 82 3.16 2.08 -20.96
N GLU A 83 2.45 3.19 -21.22
CA GLU A 83 2.30 3.71 -22.58
C GLU A 83 3.58 4.35 -23.10
N LYS A 84 4.33 5.04 -22.24
CA LYS A 84 5.67 5.55 -22.60
C LYS A 84 6.68 4.44 -22.83
N LEU A 85 6.58 3.35 -22.07
CA LEU A 85 7.45 2.19 -22.20
C LEU A 85 7.18 1.38 -23.48
N LYS A 86 6.06 1.56 -24.19
CA LYS A 86 5.82 0.89 -25.49
C LYS A 86 6.88 1.27 -26.54
N TYR A 87 7.44 2.46 -26.44
CA TYR A 87 8.46 2.97 -27.36
C TYR A 87 9.89 2.58 -26.95
N MET A 88 10.05 1.86 -25.85
CA MET A 88 11.33 1.38 -25.34
C MET A 88 11.36 -0.17 -25.43
N PRO A 89 12.51 -0.81 -25.72
CA PRO A 89 12.61 -2.27 -25.81
C PRO A 89 12.62 -2.91 -24.40
N VAL A 90 11.52 -2.78 -23.67
CA VAL A 90 11.36 -3.27 -22.31
C VAL A 90 10.14 -4.17 -22.22
N ASP A 91 10.36 -5.41 -21.79
CA ASP A 91 9.28 -6.37 -21.54
C ASP A 91 8.41 -5.94 -20.34
N MET A 92 7.09 -5.95 -20.54
CA MET A 92 6.08 -5.60 -19.52
C MET A 92 6.12 -6.53 -18.32
N ASN A 93 6.51 -7.79 -18.51
CA ASN A 93 6.66 -8.73 -17.40
C ASN A 93 7.83 -8.33 -16.50
N LEU A 94 8.92 -7.86 -17.10
CA LEU A 94 10.08 -7.35 -16.36
C LEU A 94 9.72 -6.08 -15.58
N PHE A 95 8.92 -5.19 -16.18
CA PHE A 95 8.40 -3.99 -15.51
C PHE A 95 7.58 -4.33 -14.26
N LYS A 96 6.58 -5.22 -14.39
CA LYS A 96 5.74 -5.68 -13.27
C LYS A 96 6.58 -6.30 -12.16
N LYS A 97 7.57 -7.13 -12.51
CA LYS A 97 8.49 -7.76 -11.54
C LYS A 97 9.28 -6.71 -10.75
N VAL A 98 9.75 -5.65 -11.40
CA VAL A 98 10.47 -4.56 -10.71
C VAL A 98 9.55 -3.79 -9.76
N ARG A 99 8.31 -3.47 -10.19
CA ARG A 99 7.32 -2.77 -9.35
C ARG A 99 6.88 -3.60 -8.14
N MET A 100 6.60 -4.89 -8.34
CA MET A 100 6.35 -5.82 -7.23
C MET A 100 7.54 -5.92 -6.28
N GLY A 101 8.77 -5.85 -6.79
CA GLY A 101 9.97 -5.80 -5.96
C GLY A 101 10.12 -4.52 -5.13
N TYR A 102 9.51 -3.40 -5.53
CA TYR A 102 9.40 -2.21 -4.70
C TYR A 102 8.30 -2.37 -3.65
N LEU A 103 7.12 -2.86 -4.05
CA LEU A 103 6.02 -3.13 -3.14
C LEU A 103 6.43 -4.09 -2.01
N ASN A 104 7.08 -5.21 -2.34
CA ASN A 104 7.56 -6.17 -1.34
C ASN A 104 8.47 -5.52 -0.30
N ARG A 105 9.40 -4.65 -0.72
CA ARG A 105 10.31 -3.98 0.21
C ARG A 105 9.58 -3.02 1.14
N ILE A 106 8.54 -2.35 0.65
CA ILE A 106 7.71 -1.45 1.46
C ILE A 106 6.86 -2.25 2.44
N CYS A 107 6.17 -3.29 1.96
CA CYS A 107 5.33 -4.16 2.78
C CYS A 107 6.14 -4.87 3.88
N VAL A 108 7.35 -5.34 3.59
CA VAL A 108 8.23 -5.95 4.61
C VAL A 108 8.56 -4.93 5.70
N ARG A 109 8.98 -3.71 5.33
CA ARG A 109 9.30 -2.66 6.31
C ARG A 109 8.08 -2.25 7.13
N LEU A 110 6.95 -1.99 6.47
CA LEU A 110 5.70 -1.68 7.14
C LEU A 110 5.29 -2.81 8.07
N GLY A 111 5.39 -4.06 7.64
CA GLY A 111 5.03 -5.21 8.46
C GLY A 111 5.90 -5.38 9.68
N THR A 112 7.21 -5.16 9.58
CA THR A 112 8.10 -5.13 10.75
C THR A 112 7.67 -4.05 11.73
N VAL A 113 7.40 -2.83 11.27
CA VAL A 113 7.00 -1.72 12.15
C VAL A 113 5.62 -1.98 12.77
N SER A 114 4.63 -2.41 11.98
CA SER A 114 3.28 -2.72 12.45
C SER A 114 3.28 -3.86 13.46
N PHE A 115 4.11 -4.90 13.24
CA PHE A 115 4.30 -5.99 14.18
C PHE A 115 4.88 -5.48 15.50
N LEU A 116 5.97 -4.72 15.46
CA LEU A 116 6.59 -4.17 16.67
C LEU A 116 5.63 -3.27 17.46
N LEU A 117 4.88 -2.41 16.76
CA LEU A 117 3.87 -1.55 17.39
C LEU A 117 2.76 -2.37 18.06
N GLN A 118 2.22 -3.39 17.39
CA GLN A 118 1.18 -4.25 17.96
C GLN A 118 1.68 -5.06 19.16
N GLN A 119 2.92 -5.57 19.12
CA GLN A 119 3.49 -6.28 20.25
C GLN A 119 3.73 -5.33 21.44
N LEU A 120 4.20 -4.10 21.19
CA LEU A 120 4.39 -3.08 22.22
C LEU A 120 3.06 -2.71 22.88
N VAL A 121 2.02 -2.48 22.09
CA VAL A 121 0.68 -2.11 22.58
C VAL A 121 0.02 -3.26 23.34
N ALA A 122 0.16 -4.48 22.85
CA ALA A 122 -0.34 -5.67 23.54
C ALA A 122 0.38 -5.91 24.87
N TYR A 123 1.71 -5.65 24.91
CA TYR A 123 2.49 -5.71 26.15
C TYR A 123 2.03 -4.65 27.17
N LEU A 124 1.89 -3.39 26.75
CA LEU A 124 1.45 -2.29 27.62
C LEU A 124 0.03 -2.47 28.16
N ASN A 125 -0.86 -3.13 27.40
CA ASN A 125 -2.24 -3.39 27.81
C ASN A 125 -2.43 -4.76 28.48
N HIS A 126 -1.35 -5.50 28.77
CA HIS A 126 -1.40 -6.87 29.32
C HIS A 126 -2.31 -7.83 28.52
N SER A 127 -2.55 -7.54 27.24
CA SER A 127 -3.47 -8.27 26.37
C SER A 127 -2.70 -9.11 25.35
N PHE A 128 -1.57 -9.68 25.77
CA PHE A 128 -0.69 -10.43 24.88
C PHE A 128 -1.40 -11.70 24.42
N GLY A 129 -1.72 -11.76 23.13
CA GLY A 129 -2.49 -12.86 22.57
C GLY A 129 -2.22 -13.04 21.09
N TRP A 130 -2.47 -14.26 20.59
CA TRP A 130 -2.26 -14.64 19.19
C TRP A 130 -2.99 -13.74 18.19
N LYS A 131 -4.09 -13.12 18.60
CA LYS A 131 -4.87 -12.15 17.80
C LYS A 131 -4.03 -10.95 17.36
N SER A 132 -3.12 -10.45 18.20
CA SER A 132 -2.24 -9.31 17.84
C SER A 132 -1.25 -9.65 16.73
N ILE A 133 -0.69 -10.87 16.78
CA ILE A 133 0.24 -11.40 15.78
C ILE A 133 -0.49 -11.62 14.45
N LEU A 134 -1.66 -12.27 14.50
CA LEU A 134 -2.48 -12.52 13.32
C LEU A 134 -2.91 -11.20 12.67
N PHE A 135 -3.29 -10.22 13.48
CA PHE A 135 -3.73 -8.91 13.00
C PHE A 135 -2.63 -8.20 12.22
N ALA A 136 -1.40 -8.13 12.75
CA ALA A 136 -0.28 -7.52 12.05
C ALA A 136 0.04 -8.22 10.71
N ALA A 137 -0.05 -9.55 10.66
CA ALA A 137 0.13 -10.31 9.42
C ALA A 137 -0.97 -10.00 8.39
N VAL A 138 -2.23 -10.04 8.82
CA VAL A 138 -3.40 -9.75 7.97
C VAL A 138 -3.35 -8.31 7.44
N TRP A 139 -2.95 -7.35 8.26
CA TRP A 139 -2.78 -5.96 7.86
C TRP A 139 -1.84 -5.79 6.66
N VAL A 140 -0.64 -6.37 6.77
CA VAL A 140 0.39 -6.28 5.74
C VAL A 140 -0.01 -7.01 4.48
N LEU A 141 -0.65 -8.18 4.65
CA LEU A 141 -1.17 -8.97 3.54
C LEU A 141 -2.21 -8.17 2.75
N ASN A 142 -3.13 -7.47 3.43
CA ASN A 142 -4.14 -6.64 2.78
C ASN A 142 -3.50 -5.51 1.97
N ILE A 143 -2.56 -4.77 2.56
CA ILE A 143 -1.82 -3.70 1.85
C ILE A 143 -1.13 -4.28 0.62
N TRP A 144 -0.49 -5.44 0.74
CA TRP A 144 0.23 -6.09 -0.34
C TRP A 144 -0.70 -6.56 -1.47
N ILE A 145 -1.81 -7.23 -1.14
CA ILE A 145 -2.77 -7.72 -2.13
C ILE A 145 -3.37 -6.55 -2.91
N ILE A 146 -3.87 -5.52 -2.21
CA ILE A 146 -4.54 -4.38 -2.84
C ILE A 146 -3.56 -3.66 -3.79
N ASN A 147 -2.37 -3.32 -3.30
CA ASN A 147 -1.38 -2.63 -4.12
C ASN A 147 -0.75 -3.53 -5.21
N GLY A 148 -0.73 -4.85 -5.00
CA GLY A 148 -0.36 -5.80 -6.04
C GLY A 148 -1.35 -5.74 -7.19
N ILE A 149 -2.65 -5.84 -6.87
CA ILE A 149 -3.73 -5.73 -7.85
C ILE A 149 -3.65 -4.39 -8.60
N THR A 150 -3.39 -3.27 -7.92
CA THR A 150 -3.26 -1.97 -8.61
C THR A 150 -2.09 -1.94 -9.61
N ILE A 151 -0.95 -2.57 -9.31
CA ILE A 151 0.16 -2.69 -10.27
C ILE A 151 -0.26 -3.48 -11.52
N PHE A 152 -1.04 -4.55 -11.36
CA PHE A 152 -1.55 -5.34 -12.48
C PHE A 152 -2.68 -4.63 -13.25
N ALA A 153 -3.53 -3.86 -12.56
CA ALA A 153 -4.71 -3.19 -13.10
C ALA A 153 -4.42 -1.82 -13.73
N ALA A 154 -3.43 -1.07 -13.23
CA ALA A 154 -3.04 0.26 -13.72
C ALA A 154 -2.63 0.27 -15.21
N GLN A 155 -2.36 -0.90 -15.78
CA GLN A 155 -2.05 -1.10 -17.20
C GLN A 155 -3.30 -1.19 -18.10
N ARG A 156 -4.52 -1.37 -17.55
CA ARG A 156 -5.75 -1.66 -18.33
C ARG A 156 -6.81 -0.55 -18.34
N LYS A 157 -6.84 0.35 -17.36
CA LYS A 157 -7.60 1.64 -17.32
C LYS A 157 -7.55 2.20 -15.89
N MET A 158 -7.19 3.48 -15.72
CA MET A 158 -7.00 4.14 -14.41
C MET A 158 -8.28 4.26 -13.54
N VAL A 159 -9.47 4.09 -14.12
CA VAL A 159 -10.77 4.32 -13.44
C VAL A 159 -11.18 3.17 -12.50
N PHE A 160 -10.60 1.97 -12.65
CA PHE A 160 -11.03 0.79 -11.88
C PHE A 160 -10.50 0.76 -10.43
N ILE A 161 -9.46 1.54 -10.10
CA ILE A 161 -8.73 1.42 -8.83
C ILE A 161 -9.49 2.05 -7.65
N GLU A 162 -10.21 3.16 -7.87
CA GLU A 162 -11.03 3.77 -6.82
C GLU A 162 -12.30 2.96 -6.53
N LEU A 163 -12.95 2.42 -7.57
CA LEU A 163 -14.15 1.59 -7.45
C LEU A 163 -13.86 0.19 -6.89
N ALA A 164 -12.80 -0.47 -7.34
CA ALA A 164 -12.42 -1.79 -6.83
C ALA A 164 -11.85 -1.73 -5.41
N GLY A 165 -11.14 -0.64 -5.06
CA GLY A 165 -10.71 -0.40 -3.68
C GLY A 165 -11.89 -0.28 -2.73
N GLY A 166 -12.94 0.48 -3.09
CA GLY A 166 -14.16 0.57 -2.30
C GLY A 166 -14.92 -0.76 -2.18
N LEU A 167 -15.08 -1.49 -3.29
CA LEU A 167 -15.81 -2.78 -3.29
C LEU A 167 -15.08 -3.89 -2.54
N PHE A 168 -13.74 -3.91 -2.60
CA PHE A 168 -12.93 -4.92 -1.94
C PHE A 168 -12.90 -4.75 -0.41
N VAL A 169 -12.97 -3.50 0.05
CA VAL A 169 -13.10 -3.15 1.47
C VAL A 169 -14.47 -3.53 2.02
N LEU A 170 -15.53 -3.39 1.21
CA LEU A 170 -16.86 -3.93 1.53
C LEU A 170 -16.85 -5.46 1.60
N LEU A 171 -16.14 -6.13 0.69
CA LEU A 171 -16.00 -7.59 0.68
C LEU A 171 -15.18 -8.13 1.88
N ILE A 172 -14.11 -7.46 2.28
CA ILE A 172 -13.34 -7.84 3.47
C ILE A 172 -14.15 -7.61 4.75
N ASN A 173 -14.85 -6.46 4.85
CA ASN A 173 -15.76 -6.20 5.97
C ASN A 173 -16.88 -7.26 6.04
N TYR A 174 -17.42 -7.68 4.89
CA TYR A 174 -18.43 -8.75 4.82
C TYR A 174 -17.86 -10.11 5.23
N MET A 175 -16.67 -10.48 4.72
CA MET A 175 -16.03 -11.75 5.08
C MET A 175 -15.65 -11.79 6.57
N MET A 176 -15.25 -10.67 7.17
CA MET A 176 -15.00 -10.59 8.60
C MET A 176 -16.28 -10.68 9.44
N TYR A 177 -17.37 -10.08 8.99
CA TYR A 177 -18.67 -10.20 9.65
C TYR A 177 -19.16 -11.67 9.70
N CYS A 178 -18.79 -12.46 8.69
CA CYS A 178 -19.09 -13.90 8.63
C CYS A 178 -18.14 -14.79 9.46
N VAL A 179 -16.93 -14.33 9.80
CA VAL A 179 -15.94 -15.11 10.58
C VAL A 179 -16.04 -14.83 12.09
N ILE A 180 -16.66 -13.71 12.49
CA ILE A 180 -16.83 -13.29 13.89
C ILE A 180 -18.16 -13.81 14.50
N LYS A 181 -19.06 -14.36 13.69
CA LYS A 181 -20.23 -15.14 14.15
C LYS A 181 -19.85 -16.62 14.33
#